data_AF-A0A914KA66-F1
#
_entry.id   AF-A0A914KA66-F1
#
_cell.length_a   1.000
_cell.length_b   1.000
_cell.length_c   1.000
_cell.angle_alpha   90.00
_cell.angle_beta   90.00
_cell.angle_gamma   90.00
#
_symmetry.space_group_name_H-M   'P 1'
#
loop_
_entity.id
_entity.type
_entity.pdbx_description
1 polymer ?
#
loop_
_entity_poly.entity_id
_entity_poly.type
_entity_poly.pdbx_seq_one_letter_code
_entity_poly.pdbx_strand_id
1 'polypeptide(L)'
;MGEVRFNGDYLSGARGIQKIIQIILGFIICSVLCANWYGGTSCFRDGRLGYVSGLNFVVVIINIILFIMNLISIETRKFERIYALIATILFFIAAALLIWHLIATGLWNFWLIATTICVIVIFFTLLWDYRLAGGQHSDHLPI
;
A
#
# COMPACT_ATOMS: atom_id res chain seq x y z
N MET A 1 -29.51 16.72 -4.33
CA MET A 1 -28.98 15.40 -3.94
C MET A 1 -28.14 14.93 -5.12
N GLY A 2 -26.81 14.89 -4.96
CA GLY A 2 -25.92 14.56 -6.08
C GLY A 2 -26.16 13.12 -6.52
N GLU A 3 -26.42 12.90 -7.81
CA GLU A 3 -26.58 11.56 -8.37
C GLU A 3 -25.26 10.80 -8.21
N VAL A 4 -25.25 9.85 -7.28
CA VAL A 4 -24.17 8.88 -7.11
C VAL A 4 -24.22 7.95 -8.31
N ARG A 5 -23.34 8.17 -9.29
CA ARG A 5 -23.20 7.31 -10.47
C ARG A 5 -22.16 6.23 -10.18
N PHE A 6 -22.59 4.99 -10.19
CA PHE A 6 -21.72 3.84 -10.03
C PHE A 6 -20.88 3.64 -11.30
N ASN A 7 -19.55 3.71 -11.17
CA ASN A 7 -18.64 3.54 -12.29
C ASN A 7 -18.08 2.10 -12.31
N GLY A 8 -18.82 1.19 -12.94
CA GLY A 8 -18.42 -0.21 -13.09
C GLY A 8 -17.13 -0.40 -13.89
N ASP A 9 -16.81 0.52 -14.80
CA ASP A 9 -15.58 0.46 -15.61
C ASP A 9 -14.33 0.69 -14.77
N TYR A 10 -14.45 1.35 -13.62
CA TYR A 10 -13.33 1.51 -12.68
C TYR A 10 -12.87 0.17 -12.08
N LEU A 11 -13.78 -0.78 -11.86
CA LEU A 11 -13.45 -2.13 -11.36
C LEU A 11 -12.60 -2.93 -12.35
N SER A 12 -12.85 -2.76 -13.64
CA SER A 12 -12.12 -3.44 -14.72
C SER A 12 -10.89 -2.64 -15.20
N GLY A 13 -10.81 -1.36 -14.84
CA GLY A 13 -9.69 -0.49 -15.19
C GLY A 13 -8.40 -0.85 -14.46
N ALA A 14 -7.26 -0.66 -15.13
CA ALA A 14 -5.93 -0.92 -14.59
C ALA A 14 -5.68 -0.28 -13.21
N ARG A 15 -6.32 0.86 -12.91
CA ARG A 15 -6.23 1.55 -11.61
C ARG A 15 -7.05 0.86 -10.51
N GLY A 16 -8.28 0.43 -10.80
CA GLY A 16 -9.11 -0.28 -9.82
C GLY A 16 -8.48 -1.62 -9.45
N ILE A 17 -7.99 -2.37 -10.44
CA ILE A 17 -7.26 -3.62 -10.23
C ILE A 17 -6.03 -3.39 -9.36
N GLN A 18 -5.24 -2.34 -9.62
CA GLN A 18 -4.06 -2.03 -8.82
C GLN A 18 -4.40 -1.75 -7.36
N LYS A 19 -5.47 -0.98 -7.08
CA LYS A 19 -5.90 -0.72 -5.70
C LYS A 19 -6.41 -1.98 -5.00
N ILE A 20 -7.13 -2.86 -5.71
CA ILE A 20 -7.55 -4.16 -5.16
C ILE A 20 -6.33 -5.02 -4.78
N ILE A 21 -5.31 -5.10 -5.64
CA ILE A 21 -4.08 -5.83 -5.35
C ILE A 21 -3.38 -5.27 -4.11
N GLN A 22 -3.28 -3.94 -3.99
CA GLN A 22 -2.69 -3.31 -2.80
C GLN A 22 -3.47 -3.60 -1.51
N ILE A 23 -4.80 -3.61 -1.56
CA ILE A 23 -5.65 -3.94 -0.41
C ILE A 23 -5.42 -5.40 0.01
N ILE A 24 -5.46 -6.35 -0.94
CA ILE A 24 -5.25 -7.78 -0.65
C ILE A 24 -3.86 -8.02 -0.07
N LEU A 25 -2.80 -7.47 -0.68
CA LEU A 25 -1.45 -7.59 -0.16
C LEU A 25 -1.32 -6.96 1.24
N GLY A 26 -1.96 -5.81 1.46
CA GLY A 26 -1.96 -5.15 2.77
C GLY A 26 -2.62 -6.02 3.85
N PHE A 27 -3.73 -6.68 3.55
CA PHE A 27 -4.34 -7.65 4.48
C PHE A 27 -3.41 -8.84 4.76
N ILE A 28 -2.78 -9.42 3.73
CA ILE A 28 -1.83 -10.52 3.90
C ILE A 28 -0.69 -10.10 4.81
N ILE A 29 -0.12 -8.91 4.61
CA ILE A 29 0.96 -8.37 5.45
C ILE A 29 0.48 -8.21 6.89
N CYS A 30 -0.68 -7.59 7.12
CA CYS A 30 -1.25 -7.48 8.47
C CYS A 30 -1.45 -8.84 9.13
N SER A 31 -1.99 -9.83 8.40
CA SER A 31 -2.16 -11.19 8.93
C SER A 31 -0.83 -11.84 9.28
N VAL A 32 0.18 -11.76 8.41
CA VAL A 32 1.49 -12.37 8.65
C VAL A 32 2.25 -11.67 9.78
N LEU A 33 2.16 -10.35 9.90
CA LEU A 33 2.77 -9.62 11.02
C LEU A 33 2.05 -9.93 12.34
N CYS A 34 0.71 -10.00 12.36
CA CYS A 34 -0.06 -10.21 13.59
C CYS A 34 -0.11 -11.66 14.06
N ALA A 35 -0.10 -12.63 13.13
CA ALA A 35 -0.21 -14.05 13.45
C ALA A 35 1.13 -14.68 13.87
N ASN A 36 2.25 -14.09 13.43
CA ASN A 36 3.57 -14.66 13.72
C ASN A 36 4.24 -13.96 14.89
N TRP A 37 4.87 -14.79 15.71
CA TRP A 37 5.65 -14.34 16.85
C TRP A 37 7.11 -14.17 16.41
N TYR A 38 7.55 -12.93 16.19
CA TYR A 38 8.93 -12.64 15.78
C TYR A 38 9.84 -12.63 17.01
N GLY A 39 10.39 -13.79 17.37
CA GLY A 39 11.43 -13.89 18.41
C GLY A 39 11.02 -13.43 19.81
N GLY A 40 9.74 -13.57 20.19
CA GLY A 40 9.25 -13.16 21.51
C GLY A 40 8.48 -11.84 21.55
N THR A 41 8.31 -11.13 20.43
CA THR A 41 7.46 -9.92 20.34
C THR A 41 6.32 -10.02 19.31
N SER A 42 5.18 -9.37 19.60
CA SER A 42 4.05 -9.19 18.67
C SER A 42 4.20 -7.89 17.86
N CYS A 43 3.39 -7.76 16.80
CA CYS A 43 3.24 -6.60 15.90
C CYS A 43 3.55 -5.20 16.44
N PHE A 44 3.13 -4.88 17.67
CA PHE A 44 3.17 -3.53 18.23
C PHE A 44 4.21 -3.34 19.33
N ARG A 45 4.93 -4.40 19.70
CA ARG A 45 5.83 -4.37 20.87
C ARG A 45 7.24 -3.91 20.51
N ASP A 46 7.67 -4.15 19.28
CA ASP A 46 8.94 -3.66 18.77
C ASP A 46 8.70 -2.42 17.90
N GLY A 47 9.33 -1.29 18.22
CA GLY A 47 9.00 0.00 17.58
C GLY A 47 9.16 -0.01 16.05
N ARG A 48 10.04 -0.86 15.54
CA ARG A 48 10.31 -1.03 14.10
C ARG A 48 9.20 -1.82 13.40
N LEU A 49 8.76 -2.93 14.01
CA LEU A 49 7.64 -3.74 13.52
C LEU A 49 6.31 -2.99 13.67
N GLY A 50 6.16 -2.22 14.75
CA GLY A 50 5.00 -1.38 15.01
C GLY A 50 4.84 -0.27 13.98
N TYR A 51 5.94 0.36 13.54
CA TYR A 51 5.90 1.34 12.46
C TYR A 51 5.40 0.70 11.15
N VAL A 52 5.95 -0.44 10.74
CA VAL A 52 5.56 -1.11 9.49
C VAL A 52 4.11 -1.59 9.55
N SER A 53 3.70 -2.20 10.66
CA SER A 53 2.34 -2.72 10.85
C SER A 53 1.31 -1.58 10.87
N GLY A 54 1.57 -0.52 11.64
CA GLY A 54 0.70 0.65 11.72
C GLY A 54 0.59 1.38 10.38
N LEU A 55 1.72 1.57 9.70
CA LEU A 55 1.74 2.18 8.37
C LEU A 55 0.94 1.38 7.35
N ASN A 56 1.13 0.06 7.31
CA ASN A 56 0.38 -0.82 6.42
C ASN A 56 -1.12 -0.76 6.69
N PHE A 57 -1.53 -0.76 7.96
CA PHE A 57 -2.94 -0.65 8.34
C PHE A 57 -3.57 0.67 7.88
N VAL A 58 -2.90 1.80 8.11
CA VAL A 58 -3.36 3.12 7.67
C VAL A 58 -3.47 3.17 6.15
N VAL A 59 -2.49 2.64 5.43
CA VAL A 59 -2.48 2.62 3.95
C VAL A 59 -3.60 1.76 3.38
N VAL A 60 -3.89 0.59 3.98
CA VAL A 60 -5.04 -0.24 3.58
C VAL A 60 -6.35 0.53 3.74
N ILE A 61 -6.57 1.20 4.88
CA ILE A 61 -7.79 1.99 5.12
C ILE A 61 -7.93 3.09 4.07
N ILE A 62 -6.87 3.85 3.80
CA ILE A 62 -6.92 4.92 2.80
C ILE A 62 -7.20 4.36 1.40
N ASN A 63 -6.56 3.24 1.03
CA ASN A 63 -6.80 2.59 -0.26
C ASN A 63 -8.24 2.11 -0.41
N ILE A 64 -8.88 1.59 0.65
CA ILE A 64 -10.31 1.24 0.65
C ILE A 64 -11.18 2.48 0.43
N ILE A 65 -10.90 3.58 1.13
CA ILE A 65 -11.66 4.83 0.99
C ILE A 65 -11.53 5.37 -0.44
N LEU A 66 -10.32 5.44 -0.98
CA LEU A 66 -10.07 5.92 -2.35
C LEU A 66 -10.74 5.03 -3.39
N PHE A 67 -10.72 3.71 -3.17
CA PHE A 67 -11.44 2.77 -4.04
C PHE A 67 -12.95 3.04 -4.05
N ILE A 68 -13.58 3.25 -2.89
CA ILE A 68 -15.01 3.57 -2.79
C ILE A 68 -15.31 4.93 -3.43
N MET A 69 -14.48 5.95 -3.22
CA MET A 69 -14.67 7.28 -3.80
C MET A 69 -14.62 7.25 -5.33
N ASN A 70 -13.66 6.53 -5.92
CA ASN A 70 -13.58 6.37 -7.38
C ASN A 70 -14.72 5.50 -7.94
N LEU A 71 -15.22 4.53 -7.17
CA LEU A 71 -16.38 3.71 -7.56
C LEU A 71 -17.67 4.54 -7.66
N ILE A 72 -17.80 5.57 -6.83
CA ILE A 72 -18.92 6.54 -6.82
C ILE A 72 -18.68 7.69 -7.82
N SER A 73 -17.66 7.58 -8.69
CA SER A 73 -17.32 8.57 -9.72
C SER A 73 -16.91 9.95 -9.17
N ILE A 74 -16.45 10.03 -7.92
CA ILE A 74 -15.89 11.27 -7.34
C ILE A 74 -14.41 11.31 -7.69
N GLU A 75 -14.04 12.02 -8.75
CA GLU A 75 -12.66 12.09 -9.22
C GLU A 75 -11.74 12.91 -8.30
N THR A 76 -11.00 12.24 -7.42
CA THR A 76 -10.00 12.88 -6.53
C THR A 76 -8.56 12.64 -6.97
N ARG A 77 -8.30 12.67 -8.29
CA ARG A 77 -7.01 12.29 -8.92
C ARG A 77 -5.77 13.00 -8.35
N LYS A 78 -5.89 14.30 -8.02
CA LYS A 78 -4.76 15.07 -7.43
C LYS A 78 -4.41 14.57 -6.03
N PHE A 79 -5.43 14.23 -5.23
CA PHE A 79 -5.24 13.74 -3.88
C PHE A 79 -4.64 12.33 -3.89
N GLU A 80 -5.11 11.46 -4.80
CA GLU A 80 -4.55 10.10 -4.97
C GLU A 80 -3.07 10.13 -5.33
N ARG A 81 -2.65 11.04 -6.22
CA ARG A 81 -1.24 11.15 -6.63
C ARG A 81 -0.34 11.59 -5.48
N ILE A 82 -0.76 12.58 -4.70
CA ILE A 82 -0.01 13.05 -3.52
C ILE A 82 0.07 11.95 -2.49
N TYR A 83 -1.05 11.27 -2.24
CA TYR A 83 -1.11 10.12 -1.35
C TYR A 83 -0.16 8.99 -1.78
N ALA A 84 -0.18 8.59 -3.05
CA ALA A 84 0.70 7.54 -3.58
C ALA A 84 2.19 7.92 -3.44
N LEU A 85 2.53 9.20 -3.62
CA LEU A 85 3.89 9.71 -3.41
C LEU A 85 4.31 9.66 -1.93
N ILE A 86 3.44 10.10 -1.02
CA ILE A 86 3.73 10.05 0.42
C ILE A 86 3.84 8.59 0.88
N ALA A 87 2.92 7.72 0.43
CA ALA A 87 2.90 6.32 0.77
C ALA A 87 4.16 5.59 0.27
N THR A 88 4.62 5.86 -0.96
CA THR A 88 5.87 5.28 -1.47
C THR A 88 7.08 5.68 -0.63
N ILE A 89 7.21 6.96 -0.25
CA ILE A 89 8.32 7.43 0.58
C ILE A 89 8.29 6.75 1.96
N LEU A 90 7.12 6.65 2.58
CA LEU A 90 7.00 6.03 3.90
C LEU A 90 7.26 4.52 3.85
N PHE A 91 6.79 3.82 2.80
CA PHE A 91 7.08 2.40 2.60
C PHE A 91 8.56 2.13 2.28
N PHE A 92 9.26 3.07 1.64
CA PHE A 92 10.71 2.99 1.47
C PHE A 92 11.44 3.00 2.80
N ILE A 93 11.06 3.91 3.71
CA ILE A 93 11.60 3.96 5.08
C ILE A 93 11.27 2.66 5.83
N ALA A 94 10.03 2.17 5.72
CA ALA A 94 9.61 0.91 6.33
C ALA A 94 10.45 -0.29 5.85
N ALA A 95 10.74 -0.36 4.54
CA ALA A 95 11.60 -1.40 3.97
C ALA A 95 13.03 -1.32 4.52
N ALA A 96 13.63 -0.13 4.59
CA ALA A 96 14.97 0.06 5.15
C ALA A 96 15.04 -0.36 6.64
N LEU A 97 14.02 -0.01 7.43
CA LEU A 97 13.93 -0.40 8.84
C LEU A 97 13.79 -1.92 9.03
N LEU A 98 13.03 -2.61 8.17
CA LEU A 98 12.92 -4.07 8.21
C LEU A 98 14.22 -4.76 7.81
N ILE A 99 14.89 -4.29 6.75
CA ILE A 99 16.21 -4.82 6.35
C ILE A 99 17.21 -4.66 7.49
N TRP A 100 17.24 -3.47 8.11
CA TRP A 100 18.08 -3.22 9.28
C TRP A 100 17.73 -4.15 10.44
N HIS A 101 16.45 -4.38 10.71
CA HIS A 101 16.00 -5.30 11.76
C HIS A 101 16.40 -6.76 11.47
N LEU A 102 16.35 -7.19 10.21
CA LEU A 102 16.74 -8.52 9.75
C LEU A 102 18.25 -8.77 9.97
N ILE A 103 19.09 -7.77 9.70
CA ILE A 103 20.54 -7.84 9.97
C ILE A 103 20.82 -7.82 11.49
N ALA A 104 20.16 -6.90 12.22
CA ALA A 104 20.47 -6.68 13.63
C ALA A 104 20.03 -7.83 14.56
N THR A 105 18.93 -8.51 14.24
CA THR A 105 18.46 -9.65 15.05
C THR A 105 19.17 -10.95 14.70
N GLY A 106 19.81 -11.05 13.52
CA GLY A 106 20.47 -12.29 13.06
C GLY A 106 19.54 -13.50 12.98
N LEU A 107 18.23 -13.32 13.17
CA LEU A 107 17.21 -14.35 13.14
C LEU A 107 16.73 -14.51 11.70
N TRP A 108 17.23 -15.55 11.05
CA TRP A 108 16.80 -16.00 9.71
C TRP A 108 15.44 -16.70 9.76
N ASN A 109 14.47 -16.09 10.46
CA ASN A 109 13.11 -16.59 10.49
C ASN A 109 12.48 -16.39 9.11
N PHE A 110 12.03 -17.50 8.52
CA PHE A 110 11.34 -17.49 7.22
C PHE A 110 10.23 -16.43 7.15
N TRP A 111 9.48 -16.25 8.23
CA TRP A 111 8.41 -15.25 8.34
C TRP A 111 8.90 -13.81 8.21
N LEU A 112 10.08 -13.48 8.77
CA LEU A 112 10.63 -12.12 8.73
C LEU A 112 11.17 -11.80 7.33
N ILE A 113 11.74 -12.80 6.66
CA ILE A 113 12.12 -12.71 5.24
C ILE A 113 10.88 -12.50 4.37
N ALA A 114 9.84 -13.32 4.59
CA ALA A 114 8.60 -13.23 3.83
C ALA A 114 7.92 -11.86 3.99
N THR A 115 7.85 -11.30 5.20
CA THR A 115 7.28 -9.96 5.41
C THR A 115 8.11 -8.86 4.76
N THR A 116 9.44 -8.95 4.83
CA THR A 116 10.34 -8.01 4.16
C THR A 116 10.11 -8.00 2.64
N ILE A 117 9.98 -9.18 2.02
CA ILE A 117 9.68 -9.31 0.59
C ILE A 117 8.31 -8.72 0.28
N CYS A 118 7.27 -9.03 1.05
CA CYS A 118 5.93 -8.48 0.84
C CYS A 118 5.89 -6.96 0.92
N VAL A 119 6.64 -6.36 1.85
CA VAL A 119 6.75 -4.89 2.00
C VAL A 119 7.45 -4.27 0.79
N ILE A 120 8.49 -4.91 0.26
CA ILE A 120 9.16 -4.48 -0.98
C ILE A 120 8.20 -4.57 -2.17
N VAL A 121 7.42 -5.64 -2.27
CA VAL A 121 6.40 -5.80 -3.33
C VAL A 121 5.35 -4.69 -3.24
N ILE A 122 4.86 -4.36 -2.03
CA ILE A 122 3.93 -3.23 -1.84
C ILE A 122 4.57 -1.90 -2.24
N PHE A 123 5.84 -1.68 -1.92
CA PHE A 123 6.53 -0.46 -2.35
C PHE A 123 6.52 -0.33 -3.88
N PHE A 124 6.80 -1.41 -4.62
CA PHE A 124 6.75 -1.39 -6.08
C PHE A 124 5.33 -1.19 -6.63
N THR A 125 4.30 -1.79 -6.02
CA THR A 125 2.91 -1.56 -6.45
C THR A 125 2.46 -0.13 -6.19
N LEU A 126 2.90 0.50 -5.10
CA LEU A 126 2.65 1.92 -4.82
C LEU A 126 3.37 2.84 -5.82
N LEU A 127 4.61 2.50 -6.19
CA LEU A 127 5.35 3.25 -7.21
C LEU A 127 4.67 3.15 -8.59
N TRP A 128 4.17 1.97 -8.92
CA TRP A 128 3.39 1.76 -10.14
C TRP A 128 2.07 2.54 -10.11
N ASP A 129 1.37 2.59 -8.97
CA ASP A 129 0.16 3.40 -8.81
C ASP A 129 0.44 4.89 -9.00
N TYR A 130 1.54 5.40 -8.43
CA TYR A 130 1.99 6.78 -8.68
C TYR A 130 2.26 7.04 -10.17
N ARG A 131 2.89 6.10 -10.88
CA ARG A 131 3.13 6.22 -12.32
C ARG A 131 1.83 6.20 -13.13
N LEU A 132 0.88 5.32 -12.81
CA LEU A 132 -0.44 5.27 -13.45
C LEU A 132 -1.25 6.56 -13.21
N ALA A 133 -1.12 7.15 -12.01
CA ALA A 133 -1.72 8.45 -11.69
C ALA A 133 -1.07 9.61 -12.48
N GLY A 134 0.21 9.49 -12.85
CA GLY A 134 0.95 10.47 -13.65
C GLY A 134 0.80 10.31 -15.17
N GLY A 135 0.69 9.09 -15.69
CA GLY A 135 0.70 8.79 -17.12
C GLY A 135 -0.47 9.38 -17.92
N GLN A 136 -1.62 9.59 -17.27
CA GLN A 136 -2.78 10.22 -17.92
C GLN A 136 -2.62 11.72 -18.19
N HIS A 137 -1.52 12.37 -17.76
CA HIS A 137 -1.21 13.76 -18.13
C HIS A 137 -0.69 13.94 -19.58
N SER A 138 -0.32 12.86 -20.28
CA SER A 138 0.30 12.98 -21.61
C SER A 138 -0.69 12.82 -22.78
N ASP A 139 -1.91 12.36 -22.53
CA ASP A 139 -2.91 12.11 -23.60
C ASP A 139 -3.88 13.28 -23.85
N HIS A 140 -3.61 14.45 -23.27
CA HIS A 140 -4.37 15.68 -23.56
C HIS A 140 -3.42 16.82 -23.91
N LEU A 141 -2.58 16.59 -24.92
CA LEU A 141 -2.14 17.68 -25.78
C LEU A 141 -3.23 17.87 -26.85
N PRO A 142 -3.92 19.04 -26.89
CA PRO A 142 -4.75 19.37 -28.02
C PRO A 142 -3.83 19.60 -29.21
N ILE A 143 -3.82 18.67 -30.16
CA ILE A 143 -3.36 18.90 -31.52
C ILE A 143 -4.56 18.73 -32.43
#